data_AF-A0A1I0AK94-F1
#
_entry.id   AF-A0A1I0AK94-F1
#
_cell.length_a   1.000
_cell.length_b   1.000
_cell.length_c   1.000
_cell.angle_alpha   90.00
_cell.angle_beta   90.00
_cell.angle_gamma   90.00
#
_symmetry.space_group_name_H-M   'P 1'
#
loop_
_entity.id
_entity.type
_entity.pdbx_description
1 polymer ?
#
loop_
_entity_poly.entity_id
_entity_poly.type
_entity_poly.pdbx_seq_one_letter_code
_entity_poly.pdbx_strand_id
1 'polypeptide(L)'
;MKLAVVILALAMTGCATVTDIEHTPATMSVMSGKSPKDYAACFVGRISDSRKPPQIEPHHEGLRIIVPQKLLSSDPAAIVDIENRSSGSSIKLFERMSNNPLRPKDVQHAVTACISGE
;
A
#
# COMPACT_ATOMS: atom_id res chain seq x y z
N MET A 1 40.36 5.37 -25.16
CA MET A 1 40.11 6.11 -23.89
C MET A 1 39.06 7.16 -24.23
N LYS A 2 37.81 7.13 -23.74
CA LYS A 2 37.36 7.06 -22.35
C LYS A 2 36.05 6.26 -22.29
N LEU A 3 36.01 5.28 -21.38
CA LEU A 3 34.78 4.61 -20.98
C LEU A 3 33.84 5.66 -20.36
N ALA A 4 32.61 5.73 -20.87
CA ALA A 4 31.48 6.29 -20.13
C ALA A 4 30.54 5.13 -19.78
N VAL A 5 30.98 4.33 -18.82
CA VAL A 5 30.11 3.47 -18.02
C VAL A 5 29.38 4.40 -17.07
N VAL A 6 28.06 4.53 -17.20
CA VAL A 6 27.25 5.06 -16.10
C VAL A 6 25.96 4.24 -15.97
N ILE A 7 26.11 3.21 -15.12
CA ILE A 7 25.19 2.79 -14.06
C ILE A 7 23.83 2.23 -14.50
N LEU A 8 23.88 0.91 -14.72
CA LEU A 8 22.82 -0.03 -14.38
C LEU A 8 22.43 0.14 -12.90
N ALA A 9 21.32 0.83 -12.63
CA ALA A 9 20.64 0.78 -11.34
C ALA A 9 19.37 -0.06 -11.49
N LEU A 10 19.55 -1.38 -11.55
CA LEU A 10 18.51 -2.35 -11.21
C LEU A 10 18.27 -2.26 -9.70
N ALA A 11 17.56 -1.22 -9.25
CA ALA A 11 16.95 -1.22 -7.93
C ALA A 11 15.63 -2.01 -7.99
N MET A 12 15.69 -3.29 -8.39
CA MET A 12 14.63 -4.25 -8.14
C MET A 12 14.81 -4.86 -6.73
N THR A 13 15.04 -4.03 -5.72
CA THR A 13 15.07 -4.47 -4.32
C THR A 13 13.68 -4.31 -3.74
N GLY A 14 12.78 -5.23 -4.08
CA GLY A 14 11.40 -5.25 -3.56
C GLY A 14 10.46 -6.30 -4.19
N CYS A 15 10.84 -6.91 -5.33
CA CYS A 15 9.91 -7.67 -6.18
C CYS A 15 9.64 -9.13 -5.76
N ALA A 16 10.17 -9.61 -4.63
CA ALA A 16 9.92 -10.99 -4.20
C ALA A 16 8.73 -11.12 -3.23
N THR A 17 8.18 -10.02 -2.69
CA THR A 17 7.13 -10.07 -1.65
C THR A 17 5.91 -9.22 -1.94
N VAL A 18 6.07 -8.08 -2.64
CA VAL A 18 4.94 -7.27 -3.15
C VAL A 18 4.18 -8.06 -4.21
N THR A 19 4.90 -8.68 -5.14
CA THR A 19 4.34 -9.51 -6.22
C THR A 19 3.54 -10.69 -5.67
N ASP A 20 3.98 -11.32 -4.58
CA ASP A 20 3.22 -12.42 -3.94
C ASP A 20 1.88 -11.97 -3.36
N ILE A 21 1.82 -10.74 -2.83
CA ILE A 21 0.60 -10.15 -2.26
C ILE A 21 -0.35 -9.72 -3.38
N GLU A 22 0.19 -9.10 -4.44
CA GLU A 22 -0.59 -8.58 -5.57
C GLU A 22 -1.31 -9.68 -6.36
N HIS A 23 -0.75 -10.89 -6.44
CA HIS A 23 -1.41 -12.03 -7.07
C HIS A 23 -2.52 -12.66 -6.21
N THR A 24 -2.78 -12.15 -5.01
CA THR A 24 -3.92 -12.58 -4.19
C THR A 24 -5.16 -11.75 -4.49
N PRO A 25 -6.38 -12.30 -4.37
CA PRO A 25 -7.61 -11.52 -4.46
C PRO A 25 -7.61 -10.36 -3.45
N ALA A 26 -8.13 -9.21 -3.87
CA ALA A 26 -8.26 -8.06 -2.98
C ALA A 26 -9.10 -8.44 -1.74
N THR A 27 -8.53 -8.20 -0.56
CA THR A 27 -9.20 -8.38 0.73
C THR A 27 -10.33 -7.37 0.91
N MET A 28 -10.17 -6.17 0.36
CA MET A 28 -11.23 -5.18 0.22
C MET A 28 -11.10 -4.45 -1.11
N SER A 29 -12.24 -4.07 -1.67
CA SER A 29 -12.34 -3.17 -2.82
C SER A 29 -13.46 -2.18 -2.52
N VAL A 30 -13.08 -0.92 -2.27
CA VAL A 30 -13.99 0.12 -1.77
C VAL A 30 -13.74 1.45 -2.47
N MET A 31 -14.68 2.39 -2.37
CA MET A 31 -14.54 3.73 -2.94
C MET A 31 -14.44 4.79 -1.84
N SER A 32 -13.64 5.83 -2.08
CA SER A 32 -13.59 7.03 -1.26
C SER A 32 -13.95 8.27 -2.09
N GLY A 33 -14.59 9.25 -1.46
CA GLY A 33 -14.75 10.59 -2.03
C GLY A 33 -13.46 11.42 -2.02
N LYS A 34 -12.43 10.99 -1.27
CA LYS A 34 -11.14 11.65 -1.15
C LYS A 34 -10.31 11.44 -2.43
N SER A 35 -9.51 12.44 -2.81
CA SER A 35 -8.51 12.27 -3.88
C SER A 35 -7.47 11.21 -3.48
N PRO A 36 -6.74 10.61 -4.43
CA PRO A 36 -5.70 9.63 -4.08
C PRO A 36 -4.69 10.13 -3.04
N LYS A 37 -4.29 11.41 -3.13
CA LYS A 37 -3.35 12.02 -2.18
C LYS A 37 -3.97 12.24 -0.80
N ASP A 38 -5.20 12.72 -0.74
CA ASP A 38 -5.89 12.97 0.54
C ASP A 38 -6.22 11.65 1.26
N TYR A 39 -6.59 10.62 0.49
CA TYR A 39 -6.81 9.28 1.02
C TYR A 39 -5.50 8.69 1.57
N ALA A 40 -4.40 8.78 0.81
CA ALA A 40 -3.09 8.31 1.25
C ALA A 40 -2.64 9.01 2.54
N ALA A 41 -2.80 10.33 2.62
CA ALA A 41 -2.46 11.09 3.83
C ALA A 41 -3.29 10.66 5.05
N CYS A 42 -4.60 10.48 4.88
CA CYS A 42 -5.47 9.94 5.93
C CYS A 42 -4.98 8.56 6.40
N PHE A 43 -4.72 7.65 5.46
CA PHE A 43 -4.32 6.28 5.75
C PHE A 43 -2.99 6.24 6.53
N VAL A 44 -1.99 7.01 6.08
CA VAL A 44 -0.68 7.12 6.74
C VAL A 44 -0.84 7.63 8.18
N GLY A 45 -1.69 8.63 8.39
CA GLY A 45 -2.01 9.14 9.73
C GLY A 45 -2.54 8.03 10.64
N ARG A 46 -3.52 7.26 10.18
CA ARG A 46 -4.14 6.18 10.96
C ARG A 46 -3.20 5.01 11.27
N ILE A 47 -2.34 4.64 10.33
CA ILE A 47 -1.48 3.46 10.52
C ILE A 47 -0.22 3.76 11.35
N SER A 48 0.19 5.03 11.42
CA SER A 48 1.39 5.49 12.12
C SER A 48 1.41 5.15 13.61
N ASP A 49 0.25 5.04 14.25
CA ASP A 49 0.10 4.65 15.67
C ASP A 49 0.49 3.18 15.94
N SER A 50 0.53 2.35 14.90
CA SER A 50 0.60 0.89 15.05
C SER A 50 1.81 0.24 14.36
N ARG A 51 2.46 0.95 13.43
CA ARG A 51 3.49 0.41 12.53
C ARG A 51 4.53 1.46 12.16
N LYS A 52 5.65 0.98 11.62
CA LYS A 52 6.60 1.86 10.92
C LYS A 52 5.92 2.56 9.74
N PRO A 53 6.41 3.76 9.35
CA PRO A 53 5.87 4.48 8.20
C PRO A 53 5.83 3.59 6.95
N PRO A 54 4.71 3.57 6.21
CA PRO A 54 4.63 2.83 4.97
C PRO A 54 5.41 3.53 3.85
N GLN A 55 5.82 2.76 2.84
CA GLN A 55 6.38 3.31 1.61
C GLN A 55 5.24 3.69 0.67
N ILE A 56 5.36 4.84 0.00
CA ILE A 56 4.38 5.32 -0.99
C ILE A 56 5.10 5.45 -2.32
N GLU A 57 4.50 4.91 -3.36
CA GLU A 57 5.05 4.90 -4.72
C GLU A 57 3.97 5.22 -5.76
N PRO A 58 4.31 5.89 -6.86
CA PRO A 58 3.40 6.04 -7.99
C PRO A 58 3.02 4.67 -8.55
N HIS A 59 1.73 4.43 -8.80
CA HIS A 59 1.24 3.17 -9.33
C HIS A 59 0.05 3.41 -10.27
N HIS A 60 0.20 3.01 -11.53
CA HIS A 60 -0.74 3.35 -12.61
C HIS A 60 -1.09 4.85 -12.62
N GLU A 61 -2.38 5.19 -12.55
CA GLU A 61 -2.89 6.57 -12.51
C GLU A 61 -3.08 7.10 -11.07
N GLY A 62 -2.44 6.46 -10.08
CA GLY A 62 -2.64 6.77 -8.68
C GLY A 62 -1.40 6.46 -7.82
N LEU A 63 -1.66 5.94 -6.62
CA LEU A 63 -0.63 5.67 -5.61
C LEU A 63 -0.76 4.23 -5.12
N ARG A 64 0.38 3.63 -4.78
CA ARG A 64 0.46 2.38 -4.05
C ARG A 64 1.15 2.63 -2.72
N ILE A 65 0.57 2.10 -1.65
CA ILE A 65 1.12 2.15 -0.30
C ILE A 65 1.53 0.74 0.10
N ILE A 66 2.83 0.55 0.34
CA ILE A 66 3.38 -0.70 0.85
C ILE A 66 3.47 -0.59 2.37
N VAL A 67 2.69 -1.42 3.06
CA VAL A 67 2.60 -1.42 4.53
C VAL A 67 3.53 -2.48 5.11
N PRO A 68 4.49 -2.12 5.98
CA PRO A 68 5.40 -3.10 6.57
C PRO A 68 4.71 -3.98 7.61
N GLN A 69 5.33 -5.11 7.94
CA GLN A 69 4.96 -5.92 9.11
C GLN A 69 5.13 -5.13 10.42
N LYS A 70 4.38 -5.53 11.46
CA LYS A 70 4.47 -4.90 12.79
C LYS A 70 5.83 -5.13 13.45
N LEU A 71 6.41 -6.32 13.27
CA LEU A 71 7.70 -6.71 13.83
C LEU A 71 8.82 -6.46 12.82
N LEU A 72 10.07 -6.45 13.28
CA LEU A 72 11.33 -6.04 12.61
C LEU A 72 11.62 -6.58 11.19
N SER A 73 10.73 -7.35 10.57
CA SER A 73 10.85 -7.75 9.17
C SER A 73 10.62 -6.56 8.23
N SER A 74 11.44 -6.50 7.18
CA SER A 74 11.28 -5.58 6.05
C SER A 74 10.19 -6.05 5.07
N ASP A 75 9.55 -7.18 5.35
CA ASP A 75 8.52 -7.73 4.47
C ASP A 75 7.23 -6.89 4.51
N PRO A 76 6.55 -6.73 3.36
CA PRO A 76 5.23 -6.14 3.31
C PRO A 76 4.22 -7.03 4.03
N ALA A 77 3.34 -6.43 4.83
CA ALA A 77 2.15 -7.05 5.39
C ALA A 77 0.93 -6.83 4.51
N ALA A 78 0.86 -5.68 3.83
CA ALA A 78 -0.25 -5.34 2.96
C ALA A 78 0.19 -4.35 1.87
N ILE A 79 -0.60 -4.32 0.81
CA ILE A 79 -0.53 -3.33 -0.27
C ILE A 79 -1.89 -2.61 -0.31
N VAL A 80 -1.87 -1.29 -0.38
CA VAL A 80 -3.06 -0.47 -0.62
C VAL A 80 -2.88 0.26 -1.93
N ASP A 81 -3.63 -0.16 -2.95
CA ASP A 81 -3.68 0.54 -4.23
C ASP A 81 -4.80 1.56 -4.22
N ILE A 82 -4.46 2.78 -4.63
CA ILE A 82 -5.32 3.95 -4.60
C ILE A 82 -5.34 4.51 -6.02
N GLU A 83 -6.36 4.14 -6.78
CA GLU A 83 -6.53 4.57 -8.16
C GLU A 83 -7.41 5.81 -8.23
N ASN A 84 -7.10 6.71 -9.16
CA ASN A 84 -7.92 7.90 -9.39
C ASN A 84 -9.27 7.50 -10.03
N ARG A 85 -10.33 8.24 -9.70
CA ARG A 85 -11.62 8.15 -10.39
C ARG A 85 -12.20 9.55 -10.59
N SER A 86 -13.23 9.66 -11.44
CA SER A 86 -13.90 10.93 -11.75
C SER A 86 -14.41 11.72 -10.53
N SER A 87 -14.65 11.06 -9.39
CA SER A 87 -15.20 11.68 -8.19
C SER A 87 -14.47 11.24 -6.89
N GLY A 88 -13.15 11.02 -6.94
CA GLY A 88 -12.35 10.68 -5.74
C GLY A 88 -11.35 9.58 -6.04
N SER A 89 -11.35 8.50 -5.24
CA SER A 89 -10.45 7.36 -5.42
C SER A 89 -11.14 5.99 -5.27
N SER A 90 -10.57 4.99 -5.93
CA SER A 90 -10.87 3.56 -5.77
C SER A 90 -9.73 2.92 -4.97
N ILE A 91 -10.07 2.16 -3.94
CA ILE A 91 -9.12 1.59 -2.98
C ILE A 91 -9.18 0.06 -3.05
N LYS A 92 -8.06 -0.57 -3.35
CA LYS A 92 -7.90 -2.03 -3.27
C LYS A 92 -6.90 -2.35 -2.17
N LEU A 93 -7.32 -3.17 -1.22
CA LEU A 93 -6.49 -3.64 -0.12
C LEU A 93 -6.12 -5.10 -0.37
N PHE A 94 -4.83 -5.40 -0.35
CA PHE A 94 -4.29 -6.75 -0.43
C PHE A 94 -3.53 -7.03 0.86
N GLU A 95 -3.99 -7.99 1.66
CA GLU A 95 -3.33 -8.33 2.92
C GLU A 95 -2.73 -9.73 2.85
N ARG A 96 -1.51 -9.87 3.38
CA ARG A 96 -0.97 -11.21 3.66
C ARG A 96 -1.87 -11.92 4.65
N MET A 97 -2.09 -13.21 4.43
CA MET A 97 -2.94 -14.04 5.27
C MET A 97 -4.38 -13.49 5.38
N SER A 98 -4.93 -12.94 4.31
CA SER A 98 -6.31 -12.42 4.27
C SER A 98 -7.36 -13.40 4.82
N ASN A 99 -7.13 -14.71 4.64
CA ASN A 99 -7.98 -15.80 5.13
C ASN A 99 -7.71 -16.26 6.59
N ASN A 100 -6.74 -15.66 7.30
CA ASN A 100 -6.41 -16.04 8.67
C ASN A 100 -7.20 -15.18 9.68
N PRO A 101 -8.07 -15.77 10.53
CA PRO A 101 -8.87 -15.01 11.50
C PRO A 101 -8.05 -14.33 12.60
N LEU A 102 -6.83 -14.80 12.86
CA LEU A 102 -5.92 -14.24 13.87
C LEU A 102 -5.06 -13.08 13.33
N ARG A 103 -5.25 -12.69 12.08
CA ARG A 103 -4.48 -11.61 11.45
C ARG A 103 -4.79 -10.26 12.11
N PRO A 104 -3.77 -9.40 12.31
CA PRO A 104 -3.99 -8.01 12.70
C PRO A 104 -4.89 -7.28 11.71
N LYS A 105 -5.95 -6.63 12.22
CA LYS A 105 -6.95 -5.89 11.42
C LYS A 105 -6.72 -4.38 11.36
N ASP A 106 -5.60 -3.91 11.91
CA ASP A 106 -5.27 -2.49 11.96
C ASP A 106 -5.18 -1.84 10.57
N VAL A 107 -4.66 -2.55 9.57
CA VAL A 107 -4.63 -2.06 8.18
C VAL A 107 -6.05 -1.94 7.61
N GLN A 108 -6.86 -3.00 7.75
CA GLN A 108 -8.26 -2.98 7.37
C GLN A 108 -9.02 -1.83 8.05
N HIS A 109 -8.85 -1.65 9.36
CA HIS A 109 -9.48 -0.57 10.10
C HIS A 109 -9.02 0.82 9.62
N ALA A 110 -7.74 1.00 9.31
CA ALA A 110 -7.21 2.25 8.75
C ALA A 110 -7.82 2.55 7.37
N VAL A 111 -7.94 1.53 6.50
CA VAL A 111 -8.64 1.66 5.20
C VAL A 111 -10.10 2.08 5.41
N THR A 112 -10.82 1.40 6.30
CA THR A 112 -12.23 1.69 6.61
C THR A 112 -12.43 3.09 7.21
N ALA A 113 -11.56 3.51 8.13
CA ALA A 113 -11.65 4.83 8.74
C ALA A 113 -11.47 5.97 7.73
N CYS A 114 -10.69 5.73 6.66
CA CYS A 114 -10.42 6.75 5.65
C CYS A 114 -11.45 6.79 4.51
N ILE A 115 -12.28 5.75 4.33
CA ILE A 115 -13.44 5.81 3.41
C ILE A 115 -14.65 6.51 4.05
N SER A 116 -14.82 6.38 5.37
CA SER A 116 -15.83 7.10 6.13
C SER A 116 -15.47 8.60 6.18
N GLY A 117 -16.47 9.46 6.13
CA GLY A 117 -16.31 10.93 6.10
C GLY A 117 -15.87 11.57 7.41
N GLU A 118 -15.06 10.87 8.21
CA GLU A 118 -14.56 11.30 9.53
C GLU A 118 -13.11 11.81 9.46
#